data_AF-A0AAD9TWW0-F1
#
_entry.id   AF-A0AAD9TWW0-F1
#
_cell.length_a   1.000
_cell.length_b   1.000
_cell.length_c   1.000
_cell.angle_alpha   90.00
_cell.angle_beta   90.00
_cell.angle_gamma   90.00
#
_symmetry.space_group_name_H-M   'P 1'
#
loop_
_entity.id
_entity.type
_entity.pdbx_description
1 polymer ?
#
loop_
_entity_poly.entity_id
_entity_poly.type
_entity_poly.pdbx_seq_one_letter_code
_entity_poly.pdbx_strand_id
1 'polypeptide(L)'
;MRNPYMDDLRKSELLKSIIKKCNTMANKACLRCGYINGMVKKAVTVLGIIHDRSKVNDESLEEFKSAIFHIKESKASISSATYIIDPIKVLYLFKRMTDEDCELLYLSDRPVKLMITNLAVPPTAIRPSVVMDDGLMSNENDITVRMKLIIQANNNL
;
A
#
# COMPACT_ATOMS: atom_id res chain seq x y z
N MET A 1 4.94 23.86 -2.89
CA MET A 1 5.73 23.44 -1.71
C MET A 1 6.98 24.27 -1.47
N ARG A 2 7.55 24.91 -2.49
CA ARG A 2 8.84 25.62 -2.43
C ARG A 2 8.86 26.96 -1.69
N ASN A 3 7.72 27.52 -1.28
CA ASN A 3 7.72 28.78 -0.55
C ASN A 3 8.22 28.52 0.89
N PRO A 4 9.40 29.03 1.28
CA PRO A 4 9.99 28.76 2.59
C PRO A 4 9.20 29.37 3.75
N TYR A 5 8.35 30.36 3.48
CA TYR A 5 7.54 31.05 4.50
C TYR A 5 6.14 30.45 4.68
N MET A 6 5.81 29.36 3.98
CA MET A 6 4.55 28.66 4.24
C MET A 6 4.65 27.77 5.47
N ASP A 7 3.69 27.92 6.36
CA ASP A 7 3.47 27.06 7.51
C ASP A 7 2.90 25.70 7.10
N ASP A 8 3.00 24.73 8.00
CA ASP A 8 2.65 23.33 7.72
C ASP A 8 1.14 23.09 7.57
N LEU A 9 0.30 23.93 8.20
CA LEU A 9 -1.15 23.87 8.00
C LEU A 9 -1.51 24.26 6.57
N ARG A 10 -0.97 25.38 6.07
CA ARG A 10 -1.17 25.79 4.67
C ARG A 10 -0.60 24.79 3.66
N LYS A 11 0.55 24.18 3.93
CA LYS A 11 1.07 23.08 3.08
C LYS A 11 0.13 21.89 3.06
N SER A 12 -0.44 21.51 4.21
CA SER A 12 -1.41 20.43 4.33
C SER A 12 -2.72 20.74 3.59
N GLU A 13 -3.19 21.99 3.62
CA GLU A 13 -4.35 22.44 2.84
C GLU A 13 -4.08 22.41 1.34
N LEU A 14 -2.89 22.84 0.92
CA LEU A 14 -2.46 22.76 -0.47
C LEU A 14 -2.43 21.30 -0.95
N LEU A 15 -1.89 20.39 -0.15
CA LEU A 15 -1.89 18.95 -0.44
C LEU A 15 -3.32 18.43 -0.62
N LYS A 16 -4.25 18.77 0.28
CA LYS A 16 -5.67 18.40 0.14
C LYS A 16 -6.28 18.90 -1.17
N SER A 17 -5.95 20.13 -1.58
CA SER A 17 -6.39 20.71 -2.85
C SER A 17 -5.83 19.95 -4.06
N ILE A 18 -4.54 19.58 -4.02
CA ILE A 18 -3.89 18.76 -5.04
C ILE A 18 -4.55 17.38 -5.15
N ILE A 19 -4.73 16.68 -4.03
CA ILE A 19 -5.38 15.36 -4.00
C ILE A 19 -6.80 15.44 -4.58
N LYS A 20 -7.56 16.49 -4.25
CA LYS A 20 -8.91 16.70 -4.82
C LYS A 20 -8.86 16.82 -6.34
N LYS A 21 -7.88 17.54 -6.90
CA LYS A 21 -7.67 17.63 -8.36
C LYS A 21 -7.31 16.26 -8.96
N CYS A 22 -6.38 15.52 -8.36
CA CYS A 22 -6.00 14.17 -8.79
C CYS A 22 -7.20 13.22 -8.79
N ASN A 23 -8.01 13.22 -7.73
CA ASN A 23 -9.22 12.40 -7.65
C ASN A 23 -10.29 12.79 -8.67
N THR A 24 -10.38 14.07 -9.05
CA THR A 24 -11.28 14.55 -10.12
C THR A 24 -10.83 14.04 -11.51
N MET A 25 -9.56 13.66 -11.64
CA MET A 25 -9.04 13.00 -12.85
C MET A 25 -9.22 11.48 -12.83
N ALA A 26 -9.83 10.90 -11.79
CA ALA A 26 -10.18 9.48 -11.78
C ALA A 26 -11.11 9.15 -12.97
N ASN A 27 -10.89 7.97 -13.55
CA ASN A 27 -11.51 7.46 -14.78
C ASN A 27 -11.17 8.25 -16.06
N LYS A 28 -10.17 9.13 -16.03
CA LYS A 28 -9.60 9.78 -17.23
C LYS A 28 -8.27 9.13 -17.59
N ALA A 29 -7.94 9.21 -18.88
CA ALA A 29 -6.65 8.76 -19.40
C ALA A 29 -5.50 9.57 -18.78
N CYS A 30 -4.44 8.89 -18.37
CA CYS A 30 -3.23 9.50 -17.88
C CYS A 30 -2.57 10.34 -18.99
N LEU A 31 -2.19 11.58 -18.68
CA LEU A 31 -1.55 12.48 -19.64
C LEU A 31 -0.16 12.01 -20.09
N ARG A 32 0.46 11.07 -19.36
CA ARG A 32 1.82 10.56 -19.65
C ARG A 32 1.82 9.26 -20.43
N CYS A 33 0.91 8.34 -20.12
CA CYS A 33 0.91 6.99 -20.70
C CYS A 33 -0.44 6.55 -21.29
N GLY A 34 -1.47 7.39 -21.25
CA GLY A 34 -2.81 7.06 -21.77
C GLY A 34 -3.63 6.09 -20.92
N TYR A 35 -3.03 5.44 -19.91
CA TYR A 35 -3.74 4.48 -19.05
C TYR A 35 -4.91 5.11 -18.29
N ILE A 36 -6.08 4.46 -18.27
CA ILE A 36 -7.26 4.96 -17.56
C ILE A 36 -7.24 4.46 -16.11
N ASN A 37 -7.06 5.40 -15.18
CA ASN A 37 -6.96 5.13 -13.75
C ASN A 37 -8.35 4.98 -13.12
N GLY A 38 -8.59 3.89 -12.39
CA GLY A 38 -9.80 3.71 -11.58
C GLY A 38 -9.72 4.43 -10.23
N MET A 39 -10.59 4.06 -9.31
CA MET A 39 -10.61 4.58 -7.95
C MET A 39 -9.79 3.68 -7.02
N VAL A 40 -8.99 4.28 -6.12
CA VAL A 40 -8.24 3.53 -5.10
C VAL A 40 -8.90 3.69 -3.74
N LYS A 41 -9.16 2.58 -3.04
CA LYS A 41 -9.88 2.53 -1.76
C LYS A 41 -9.16 1.61 -0.77
N LYS A 42 -9.31 1.87 0.53
CA LYS A 42 -8.90 0.94 1.58
C LYS A 42 -9.88 -0.24 1.63
N ALA A 43 -9.37 -1.47 1.69
CA ALA A 43 -10.22 -2.64 1.94
C ALA A 43 -10.74 -2.62 3.39
N VAL A 44 -12.03 -2.94 3.57
CA VAL A 44 -12.70 -2.84 4.88
C VAL A 44 -12.44 -4.08 5.74
N THR A 45 -12.45 -5.27 5.13
CA THR A 45 -12.39 -6.56 5.84
C THR A 45 -11.01 -7.20 5.86
N VAL A 46 -10.14 -6.82 4.91
CA VAL A 46 -8.77 -7.34 4.79
C VAL A 46 -7.78 -6.20 4.81
N LEU A 47 -6.56 -6.47 5.28
CA LEU A 47 -5.47 -5.51 5.16
C LEU A 47 -5.06 -5.43 3.68
N GLY A 48 -5.55 -4.42 2.98
CA GLY A 48 -5.27 -4.26 1.56
C GLY A 48 -5.76 -2.94 0.99
N ILE A 49 -5.26 -2.65 -0.21
CA ILE A 49 -5.67 -1.51 -1.01
C ILE A 49 -6.35 -2.06 -2.26
N ILE A 50 -7.52 -1.55 -2.58
CA ILE A 50 -8.31 -1.97 -3.73
C ILE A 50 -8.21 -0.91 -4.83
N HIS A 51 -7.90 -1.35 -6.04
CA HIS A 51 -8.05 -0.56 -7.25
C HIS A 51 -9.31 -1.00 -8.00
N ASP A 52 -10.30 -0.11 -8.03
CA ASP A 52 -11.63 -0.32 -8.60
C ASP A 52 -11.75 0.41 -9.95
N ARG A 53 -11.72 -0.37 -11.02
CA ARG A 53 -11.89 0.03 -12.42
C ARG A 53 -13.26 -0.36 -12.97
N SER A 54 -14.24 -0.71 -12.13
CA SER A 54 -15.60 -1.08 -12.57
C SER A 54 -16.31 0.00 -13.40
N LYS A 55 -15.92 1.26 -13.22
CA LYS A 55 -16.47 2.42 -13.93
C LYS A 55 -15.65 2.82 -15.16
N VAL A 56 -14.60 2.07 -15.49
CA VAL A 56 -13.72 2.33 -16.62
C VAL A 56 -14.17 1.46 -17.78
N ASN A 57 -14.58 2.09 -18.89
CA ASN A 57 -14.96 1.39 -20.11
C ASN A 57 -13.68 1.15 -20.93
N ASP A 58 -13.10 -0.05 -20.82
CA ASP A 58 -11.83 -0.44 -21.42
C ASP A 58 -12.06 -1.69 -22.29
N GLU A 59 -11.64 -1.67 -23.56
CA GLU A 59 -11.73 -2.83 -24.47
C GLU A 59 -11.01 -4.07 -23.88
N SER A 60 -9.98 -3.85 -23.06
CA SER A 60 -9.26 -4.94 -22.37
C SER A 60 -10.16 -5.76 -21.44
N LEU A 61 -11.24 -5.19 -20.90
CA LEU A 61 -12.17 -5.93 -20.04
C LEU A 61 -12.93 -7.01 -20.84
N GLU A 62 -13.17 -6.79 -22.13
CA GLU A 62 -13.88 -7.72 -23.01
C GLU A 62 -13.00 -8.92 -23.39
N GLU A 63 -11.73 -8.71 -23.73
CA GLU A 63 -10.79 -9.82 -24.00
C GLU A 63 -10.64 -10.76 -22.80
N PHE A 64 -10.61 -10.21 -21.57
CA PHE A 64 -10.53 -11.02 -20.35
C PHE A 64 -11.84 -11.73 -20.00
N LYS A 65 -13.01 -11.11 -20.23
CA LYS A 65 -14.30 -11.80 -20.11
C LYS A 65 -14.36 -13.01 -21.05
N SER A 66 -13.89 -12.85 -22.28
CA SER A 66 -13.80 -13.95 -23.25
C SER A 66 -12.85 -15.07 -22.78
N ALA A 67 -11.71 -14.74 -22.17
CA ALA A 67 -10.79 -15.73 -21.62
C ALA A 67 -11.38 -16.51 -20.42
N ILE A 68 -12.12 -15.85 -19.54
CA ILE A 68 -12.74 -16.46 -18.35
C ILE A 68 -13.97 -17.30 -18.73
N PHE A 69 -14.70 -16.96 -19.79
CA PHE A 69 -15.88 -17.70 -20.25
C PHE A 69 -15.59 -19.19 -20.50
N HIS A 70 -14.37 -19.54 -20.92
CA HIS A 70 -13.97 -20.92 -21.15
C HIS A 70 -13.68 -21.74 -19.89
N ILE A 71 -13.59 -21.10 -18.72
CA ILE A 71 -13.34 -21.77 -17.43
C ILE A 71 -14.69 -22.01 -16.76
N LYS A 72 -15.25 -23.21 -16.96
CA LYS A 72 -16.59 -23.67 -16.55
C LYS A 72 -16.92 -23.58 -15.04
N GLU A 73 -16.00 -23.12 -14.19
CA GLU A 73 -16.07 -23.38 -12.74
C GLU A 73 -15.78 -22.17 -11.81
N SER A 74 -15.89 -20.92 -12.27
CA SER A 74 -15.88 -19.77 -11.35
C SER A 74 -17.28 -19.17 -11.19
N LYS A 75 -18.11 -19.79 -10.33
CA LYS A 75 -19.27 -19.12 -9.70
C LYS A 75 -18.86 -18.04 -8.68
N ALA A 76 -17.57 -17.89 -8.41
CA ALA A 76 -17.05 -16.70 -7.76
C ALA A 76 -17.15 -15.55 -8.77
N SER A 77 -17.86 -14.49 -8.40
CA SER A 77 -17.89 -13.23 -9.13
C SER A 77 -16.48 -12.64 -9.17
N ILE A 78 -15.66 -13.10 -10.12
CA ILE A 78 -14.40 -12.47 -10.48
C ILE A 78 -14.78 -11.14 -11.13
N SER A 79 -15.03 -10.12 -10.30
CA SER A 79 -15.11 -8.74 -10.73
C SER A 79 -13.70 -8.33 -11.14
N SER A 80 -13.30 -8.70 -12.35
CA SER A 80 -12.00 -8.38 -12.96
C SER A 80 -11.73 -6.88 -13.03
N ALA A 81 -12.78 -6.08 -12.90
CA ALA A 81 -12.67 -4.65 -12.80
C ALA A 81 -12.14 -4.15 -11.45
N THR A 82 -12.13 -4.97 -10.39
CA THR A 82 -11.71 -4.56 -9.05
C THR A 82 -10.73 -5.56 -8.46
N TYR A 83 -9.51 -5.12 -8.15
CA TYR A 83 -8.47 -6.01 -7.61
C TYR A 83 -7.72 -5.39 -6.44
N ILE A 84 -7.20 -6.23 -5.55
CA ILE A 84 -6.30 -5.82 -4.47
C ILE A 84 -4.91 -5.57 -5.05
N ILE A 85 -4.32 -4.43 -4.72
CA ILE A 85 -2.97 -4.07 -5.15
C ILE A 85 -1.97 -4.81 -4.27
N ASP A 86 -1.16 -5.65 -4.90
CA ASP A 86 -0.07 -6.39 -4.26
C ASP A 86 1.07 -5.45 -3.78
N PRO A 87 1.62 -5.65 -2.56
CA PRO A 87 2.72 -4.83 -2.04
C PRO A 87 3.97 -4.80 -2.93
N ILE A 88 4.31 -5.89 -3.63
CA ILE A 88 5.45 -5.92 -4.54
C ILE A 88 5.18 -4.99 -5.73
N LYS A 89 3.97 -5.01 -6.28
CA LYS A 89 3.54 -4.07 -7.32
C LYS A 89 3.62 -2.61 -6.83
N VAL A 90 3.18 -2.31 -5.61
CA VAL A 90 3.30 -0.96 -5.01
C VAL A 90 4.76 -0.52 -4.93
N LEU A 91 5.66 -1.39 -4.47
CA LEU A 91 7.08 -1.10 -4.37
C LEU A 91 7.66 -0.68 -5.74
N TYR A 92 7.34 -1.40 -6.82
CA TYR A 92 7.79 -1.04 -8.16
C TYR A 92 7.19 0.28 -8.66
N LEU A 93 5.93 0.57 -8.34
CA LEU A 93 5.29 1.85 -8.67
C LEU A 93 5.99 3.01 -7.93
N PHE A 94 6.24 2.87 -6.63
CA PHE A 94 6.94 3.87 -5.82
C PHE A 94 8.38 4.10 -6.28
N LYS A 95 9.08 3.06 -6.75
CA LYS A 95 10.42 3.21 -7.34
C LYS A 95 10.43 4.09 -8.60
N ARG A 96 9.35 4.06 -9.40
CA ARG A 96 9.22 4.81 -10.66
C ARG A 96 8.77 6.26 -10.49
N MET A 97 8.33 6.65 -9.28
CA MET A 97 7.87 8.00 -9.00
C MET A 97 9.04 9.01 -9.03
N THR A 98 8.81 10.16 -9.64
CA THR A 98 9.82 11.23 -9.78
C THR A 98 9.95 12.06 -8.52
N ASP A 99 11.07 12.77 -8.35
CA ASP A 99 11.28 13.63 -7.18
C ASP A 99 10.35 14.85 -7.21
N GLU A 100 10.01 15.34 -8.41
CA GLU A 100 9.03 16.41 -8.61
C GLU A 100 7.62 15.98 -8.16
N ASP A 101 7.21 14.75 -8.48
CA ASP A 101 5.93 14.20 -8.02
C ASP A 101 5.94 14.02 -6.49
N CYS A 102 7.08 13.64 -5.90
CA CYS A 102 7.23 13.51 -4.45
C CYS A 102 7.05 14.87 -3.76
N GLU A 103 7.68 15.91 -4.29
CA GLU A 103 7.54 17.27 -3.79
C GLU A 103 6.09 17.76 -3.91
N LEU A 104 5.42 17.49 -5.05
CA LEU A 104 4.02 17.85 -5.27
C LEU A 104 3.08 17.21 -4.25
N LEU A 105 3.34 15.95 -3.88
CA LEU A 105 2.58 15.19 -2.88
C LEU A 105 3.01 15.44 -1.43
N TYR A 106 3.85 16.45 -1.19
CA TYR A 106 4.37 16.80 0.14
C TYR A 106 5.11 15.66 0.85
N LEU A 107 5.81 14.81 0.10
CA LEU A 107 6.60 13.75 0.70
C LEU A 107 7.97 14.30 1.12
N SER A 108 8.38 13.98 2.35
CA SER A 108 9.71 14.33 2.86
C SER A 108 10.83 13.51 2.20
N ASP A 109 10.49 12.33 1.67
CA ASP A 109 11.43 11.38 1.09
C ASP A 109 10.72 10.50 0.04
N ARG A 110 11.49 9.64 -0.64
CA ARG A 110 10.96 8.72 -1.63
C ARG A 110 9.96 7.75 -0.99
N PRO A 111 8.78 7.54 -1.61
CA PRO A 111 7.72 6.70 -1.05
C PRO A 111 8.11 5.22 -0.91
N VAL A 112 9.18 4.78 -1.58
CA VAL A 112 9.77 3.44 -1.40
C VAL A 112 10.12 3.17 0.07
N LYS A 113 10.54 4.19 0.82
CA LYS A 113 10.88 4.07 2.24
C LYS A 113 9.68 3.86 3.16
N LEU A 114 8.45 4.05 2.66
CA LEU A 114 7.23 3.69 3.37
C LEU A 114 6.97 2.17 3.35
N MET A 115 7.68 1.43 2.50
CA MET A 115 7.56 -0.03 2.41
C MET A 115 8.55 -0.72 3.34
N ILE A 116 8.02 -1.57 4.23
CA ILE A 116 8.81 -2.38 5.14
C ILE A 116 9.37 -3.58 4.35
N THR A 117 10.63 -3.46 3.94
CA THR A 117 11.41 -4.53 3.29
C THR A 117 12.41 -5.16 4.25
N ASN A 118 12.85 -4.40 5.25
CA ASN A 118 13.68 -4.84 6.33
C ASN A 118 13.00 -4.46 7.65
N LEU A 119 12.97 -5.38 8.60
CA LEU A 119 12.46 -5.12 9.94
C LEU A 119 13.62 -4.93 10.90
N ALA A 120 13.70 -3.76 11.53
CA ALA A 120 14.71 -3.50 12.55
C ALA A 120 14.40 -4.32 13.82
N VAL A 121 15.42 -4.99 14.35
CA VAL A 121 15.30 -5.78 15.59
C VAL A 121 15.67 -4.90 16.79
N PRO A 122 14.75 -4.68 17.74
CA PRO A 122 15.06 -3.88 18.91
C PRO A 122 16.08 -4.59 19.83
N PRO A 123 16.99 -3.84 20.47
CA PRO A 123 17.94 -4.37 21.46
C PRO A 123 17.22 -4.89 22.70
N THR A 124 17.87 -5.78 23.45
CA THR A 124 17.29 -6.46 24.63
C THR A 124 16.77 -5.49 25.69
N ALA A 125 17.38 -4.30 25.83
CA ALA A 125 16.91 -3.27 26.76
C ALA A 125 15.47 -2.78 26.48
N ILE A 126 15.00 -2.88 25.23
CA ILE A 126 13.63 -2.53 24.82
C ILE A 126 12.68 -3.73 24.90
N ARG A 127 13.23 -4.95 24.92
CA ARG A 127 12.49 -6.22 25.02
C ARG A 127 12.95 -7.07 26.21
N PRO A 128 12.94 -6.54 27.45
CA PRO A 128 13.45 -7.26 28.61
C PRO A 128 12.58 -8.48 28.92
N SER A 129 13.23 -9.57 29.35
CA SER A 129 12.56 -10.73 29.93
C SER A 129 12.08 -10.42 31.35
N VAL A 130 10.97 -11.03 31.75
CA VAL A 130 10.43 -10.90 33.11
C VAL A 130 10.72 -12.18 33.88
N VAL A 131 11.49 -12.11 34.96
CA VAL A 131 11.78 -13.26 35.83
C VAL A 131 10.50 -13.62 36.61
N MET A 132 10.22 -14.91 36.75
CA MET A 132 9.07 -15.41 37.52
C MET A 132 9.41 -15.48 39.01
N ASP A 133 8.38 -15.54 39.87
CA ASP A 133 8.54 -15.50 41.34
C ASP A 133 9.42 -16.63 41.91
N ASP A 134 9.64 -17.70 41.15
CA ASP A 134 10.52 -18.83 41.49
C ASP A 134 12.02 -18.57 41.20
N GLY A 135 12.35 -17.45 40.54
CA GLY A 135 13.71 -17.05 40.19
C GLY A 135 14.44 -17.96 39.20
N LEU A 136 13.81 -19.06 38.78
CA LEU A 136 14.40 -20.10 37.94
C LEU A 136 13.89 -20.01 36.50
N MET A 137 12.71 -19.43 36.30
CA MET A 137 12.09 -19.25 34.99
C MET A 137 11.96 -17.77 34.63
N SER A 138 12.02 -17.48 33.33
CA SER A 138 11.78 -16.14 32.80
C SER A 138 10.79 -16.18 31.64
N ASN A 139 9.89 -15.22 31.58
CA ASN A 139 8.96 -15.05 30.48
C ASN A 139 9.53 -14.10 29.42
N GLU A 140 9.21 -14.38 28.15
CA GLU A 140 9.63 -13.56 27.02
C GLU A 140 8.76 -12.29 26.91
N ASN A 141 9.37 -11.21 26.41
CA ASN A 141 8.65 -9.98 26.08
C ASN A 141 7.73 -10.20 24.86
N ASP A 142 6.57 -9.55 24.83
CA ASP A 142 5.62 -9.61 23.70
C ASP A 142 6.26 -9.27 22.35
N ILE A 143 7.18 -8.31 22.30
CA ILE A 143 7.90 -7.95 21.08
C ILE A 143 8.72 -9.15 20.58
N THR A 144 9.42 -9.84 21.48
CA THR A 144 10.20 -11.04 21.17
C THR A 144 9.30 -12.14 20.61
N VAL A 145 8.13 -12.36 21.22
CA VAL A 145 7.15 -13.36 20.75
C VAL A 145 6.61 -12.99 19.35
N ARG A 146 6.24 -11.72 19.13
CA ARG A 146 5.76 -11.25 17.81
C ARG A 146 6.83 -11.39 16.72
N MET A 147 8.07 -11.04 17.03
CA MET A 147 9.19 -11.20 16.11
C MET A 147 9.42 -12.66 15.71
N LYS A 148 9.36 -13.58 16.69
CA LYS A 148 9.46 -15.02 16.44
C LYS A 148 8.40 -15.48 15.44
N LEU A 149 7.15 -15.04 15.59
CA LEU A 149 6.06 -15.36 14.66
C LEU A 149 6.31 -14.80 13.25
N ILE A 150 6.85 -13.58 13.14
CA ILE A 150 7.21 -12.99 11.84
C ILE A 150 8.30 -13.82 11.14
N ILE A 151 9.34 -14.21 11.87
CA ILE A 151 10.44 -15.03 11.32
C ILE A 151 9.91 -16.39 10.84
N GLN A 152 9.06 -17.04 11.64
CA GLN A 152 8.45 -18.31 11.27
C GLN A 152 7.58 -18.19 10.02
N ALA A 153 6.75 -17.14 9.93
CA ALA A 153 5.97 -16.87 8.74
C ALA A 153 6.87 -16.66 7.51
N ASN A 154 7.93 -15.87 7.64
CA ASN A 154 8.87 -15.60 6.53
C ASN A 154 9.58 -16.86 6.01
N ASN A 155 9.89 -17.83 6.88
CA ASN A 155 10.51 -19.09 6.46
C ASN A 155 9.54 -20.03 5.74
N ASN A 156 8.23 -19.78 5.84
CA ASN A 156 7.16 -20.59 5.27
C ASN A 156 6.50 -19.93 4.04
N LEU A 157 6.99 -18.77 3.61
CA LEU A 157 6.58 -18.06 2.38
C LEU A 157 7.37 -18.56 1.17
#